data_AF-A0A0M5JSX3-F1
#
_entry.id   AF-A0A0M5JSX3-F1
#
_cell.length_a   1.000
_cell.length_b   1.000
_cell.length_c   1.000
_cell.angle_alpha   90.00
_cell.angle_beta   90.00
_cell.angle_gamma   90.00
#
_symmetry.space_group_name_H-M   'P 1'
#
loop_
_entity.id
_entity.type
_entity.pdbx_description
1 polymer ?
#
loop_
_entity_poly.entity_id
_entity_poly.type
_entity_poly.pdbx_seq_one_letter_code
_entity_poly.pdbx_strand_id
1 'polypeptide(L)'
;MPKQRTAKNSYKKIYASCAGLGIACLALFVYTFFLHHNPASAQEYPIKGFDVSHHQGEIEWRKISPKTFQFIYLKATEGGDFKDRKFQDNWIQAREQGFLVGAYHFYRLCRDGRIQAQNFIETVPNKADALPPVIDLEYDSNCINTYTKEQLLKEIQVMHDQLYQHYGKQPIFYISKSFYNIILAGQFTKTPLWVREYQSKPDLKNNPAWLFWQHTNQGKIKGISKEVDLNVFYGSQYEWAHFLEQNGIDRSKYFQNLRSK
;
A
#
# COMPACT_ATOMS: atom_id res chain seq x y z
N MET A 1 -44.06 -62.66 32.80
CA MET A 1 -44.23 -61.44 31.96
C MET A 1 -43.04 -60.50 32.15
N PRO A 2 -42.08 -60.38 31.20
CA PRO A 2 -41.05 -59.35 31.27
C PRO A 2 -41.36 -58.17 30.32
N LYS A 3 -41.05 -56.97 30.84
CA LYS A 3 -41.39 -55.63 30.35
C LYS A 3 -40.52 -55.18 29.17
N GLN A 4 -41.15 -54.62 28.13
CA GLN A 4 -40.51 -53.77 27.10
C GLN A 4 -40.02 -52.46 27.74
N ARG A 5 -38.70 -52.24 27.85
CA ARG A 5 -38.16 -50.95 28.32
C ARG A 5 -36.73 -50.68 27.83
N THR A 6 -36.51 -50.55 26.52
CA THR A 6 -35.17 -50.18 25.99
C THR A 6 -35.15 -49.21 24.79
N ALA A 7 -36.27 -48.88 24.16
CA ALA A 7 -36.24 -48.00 22.98
C ALA A 7 -36.13 -46.49 23.30
N LYS A 8 -36.75 -46.01 24.39
CA LYS A 8 -36.91 -44.57 24.67
C LYS A 8 -35.60 -43.83 25.03
N ASN A 9 -34.59 -44.54 25.54
CA ASN A 9 -33.30 -43.96 25.91
C ASN A 9 -32.33 -43.80 24.73
N SER A 10 -32.50 -44.58 23.66
CA SER A 10 -31.63 -44.52 22.48
C SER A 10 -31.86 -43.22 21.69
N TYR A 11 -33.13 -42.87 21.46
CA TYR A 11 -33.50 -41.65 20.74
C TYR A 11 -33.01 -40.37 21.45
N LYS A 12 -33.13 -40.28 22.79
CA LYS A 12 -32.63 -39.11 23.55
C LYS A 12 -31.12 -38.91 23.42
N LYS A 13 -30.33 -39.99 23.36
CA LYS A 13 -28.88 -39.91 23.14
C LYS A 13 -28.55 -39.45 21.71
N ILE A 14 -29.31 -39.93 20.73
CA ILE A 14 -29.14 -39.53 19.32
C ILE A 14 -29.50 -38.03 19.13
N TYR A 15 -30.62 -37.55 19.69
CA TYR A 15 -30.99 -36.14 19.62
C TYR A 15 -30.00 -35.21 20.33
N ALA A 16 -29.47 -35.61 21.49
CA ALA A 16 -28.46 -34.83 22.20
C ALA A 16 -27.14 -34.76 21.41
N SER A 17 -26.74 -35.84 20.73
CA SER A 17 -25.54 -35.88 19.89
C SER A 17 -25.69 -35.02 18.63
N CYS A 18 -26.84 -35.08 17.95
CA CYS A 18 -27.13 -34.23 16.79
C CYS A 18 -27.24 -32.74 17.15
N ALA A 19 -27.81 -32.41 18.31
CA ALA A 19 -27.88 -31.03 18.80
C ALA A 19 -26.48 -30.48 19.17
N GLY A 20 -25.62 -31.30 19.79
CA GLY A 20 -24.24 -30.94 20.09
C GLY A 20 -23.39 -30.69 18.84
N LEU A 21 -23.55 -31.52 17.81
CA LEU A 21 -22.90 -31.33 16.50
C LEU A 21 -23.42 -30.06 15.79
N GLY A 22 -24.72 -29.80 15.85
CA GLY A 22 -25.32 -28.57 15.29
C GLY A 22 -24.78 -27.30 15.94
N ILE A 23 -24.65 -27.28 17.26
CA ILE A 23 -24.08 -26.14 18.01
C ILE A 23 -22.59 -25.97 17.71
N ALA A 24 -21.82 -27.07 17.61
CA ALA A 24 -20.41 -27.01 17.24
C ALA A 24 -20.19 -26.50 15.81
N CYS A 25 -21.01 -26.91 14.85
CA CYS A 25 -20.97 -26.39 13.48
C CYS A 25 -21.38 -24.92 13.40
N LEU A 26 -22.38 -24.50 14.19
CA LEU A 26 -22.80 -23.10 14.26
C LEU A 26 -21.73 -22.23 14.92
N ALA A 27 -21.09 -22.73 15.97
CA ALA A 27 -19.97 -22.05 16.63
C ALA A 27 -18.74 -21.99 15.73
N LEU A 28 -18.44 -23.04 14.95
CA LEU A 28 -17.37 -23.05 13.95
C LEU A 28 -17.69 -22.09 12.81
N PHE A 29 -18.94 -22.01 12.35
CA PHE A 29 -19.40 -21.06 11.33
C PHE A 29 -19.36 -19.62 11.85
N VAL A 30 -19.79 -19.36 13.08
CA VAL A 30 -19.66 -18.04 13.73
C VAL A 30 -18.19 -17.71 13.95
N TYR A 31 -17.36 -18.67 14.34
CA TYR A 31 -15.92 -18.50 14.48
C TYR A 31 -15.26 -18.18 13.13
N THR A 32 -15.59 -18.90 12.05
CA THR A 32 -15.04 -18.63 10.72
C THR A 32 -15.61 -17.34 10.13
N PHE A 33 -16.90 -17.03 10.30
CA PHE A 33 -17.57 -15.86 9.72
C PHE A 33 -17.29 -14.55 10.47
N PHE A 34 -17.20 -14.57 11.81
CA PHE A 34 -16.91 -13.37 12.60
C PHE A 34 -15.40 -13.16 12.85
N LEU A 35 -14.55 -14.19 12.75
CA LEU A 35 -13.08 -14.03 12.81
C LEU A 35 -12.38 -14.04 11.46
N HIS A 36 -13.00 -14.50 10.36
CA HIS A 36 -12.59 -14.01 9.04
C HIS A 36 -13.13 -12.59 8.91
N HIS A 37 -12.33 -11.63 9.39
CA HIS A 37 -12.42 -10.28 8.89
C HIS A 37 -12.36 -10.37 7.36
N ASN A 38 -13.43 -9.92 6.69
CA ASN A 38 -13.38 -9.77 5.24
C ASN A 38 -12.21 -8.80 4.96
N PRO A 39 -11.18 -9.22 4.20
CA PRO A 39 -10.11 -8.33 3.85
C PRO A 39 -10.68 -7.13 3.08
N ALA A 40 -9.99 -6.00 3.19
CA ALA A 40 -10.25 -4.82 2.38
C ALA A 40 -10.53 -5.18 0.91
N SER A 41 -11.75 -4.91 0.43
CA SER A 41 -12.13 -5.13 -0.98
C SER A 41 -11.90 -3.87 -1.79
N ALA A 42 -10.88 -3.91 -2.66
CA ALA A 42 -10.53 -2.85 -3.58
C ALA A 42 -10.98 -3.14 -5.03
N GLN A 43 -11.89 -4.09 -5.24
CA GLN A 43 -12.28 -4.58 -6.58
C GLN A 43 -12.92 -3.50 -7.45
N GLU A 44 -13.54 -2.48 -6.85
CA GLU A 44 -14.19 -1.37 -7.55
C GLU A 44 -13.19 -0.44 -8.26
N TYR A 45 -11.90 -0.46 -7.90
CA TYR A 45 -10.88 0.39 -8.48
C TYR A 45 -10.16 -0.31 -9.65
N PRO A 46 -10.30 0.21 -10.89
CA PRO A 46 -9.72 -0.45 -12.06
C PRO A 46 -8.20 -0.29 -12.16
N ILE A 47 -7.63 0.71 -11.49
CA ILE A 47 -6.23 1.08 -11.59
C ILE A 47 -5.46 0.47 -10.43
N LYS A 48 -4.76 -0.63 -10.73
CA LYS A 48 -4.01 -1.42 -9.76
C LYS A 48 -2.52 -1.17 -9.89
N GLY A 49 -1.83 -1.28 -8.79
CA GLY A 49 -0.38 -1.22 -8.72
C GLY A 49 0.13 -2.01 -7.53
N PHE A 50 1.44 -1.96 -7.34
CA PHE A 50 2.08 -2.61 -6.21
C PHE A 50 3.36 -1.85 -5.83
N ASP A 51 3.86 -2.09 -4.63
CA ASP A 51 5.12 -1.52 -4.20
C ASP A 51 6.06 -2.59 -3.66
N VAL A 52 7.37 -2.37 -3.86
CA VAL A 52 8.42 -3.34 -3.50
C VAL A 52 9.69 -2.66 -3.04
N SER A 53 10.48 -3.42 -2.32
CA SER A 53 11.84 -3.07 -1.87
C SER A 53 12.78 -4.25 -2.11
N HIS A 54 14.00 -4.18 -1.57
CA HIS A 54 14.89 -5.34 -1.53
C HIS A 54 14.30 -6.58 -0.82
N HIS A 55 13.25 -6.43 0.00
CA HIS A 55 12.61 -7.55 0.71
C HIS A 55 11.92 -8.54 -0.24
N GLN A 56 11.48 -8.08 -1.41
CA GLN A 56 10.85 -8.95 -2.41
C GLN A 56 11.86 -9.81 -3.21
N GLY A 57 13.17 -9.57 -3.04
CA GLY A 57 14.22 -10.35 -3.68
C GLY A 57 14.33 -10.10 -5.19
N GLU A 58 14.67 -11.14 -5.95
CA GLU A 58 14.67 -11.07 -7.42
C GLU A 58 13.24 -11.10 -7.96
N ILE A 59 12.97 -10.21 -8.92
CA ILE A 59 11.66 -10.07 -9.55
C ILE A 59 11.78 -10.47 -11.03
N GLU A 60 10.99 -11.44 -11.46
CA GLU A 60 10.92 -11.85 -12.86
C GLU A 60 9.99 -10.91 -13.64
N TRP A 61 10.46 -9.68 -13.91
CA TRP A 61 9.67 -8.58 -14.49
C TRP A 61 8.88 -8.95 -15.74
N ARG A 62 9.42 -9.81 -16.61
CA ARG A 62 8.75 -10.30 -17.83
C ARG A 62 7.47 -11.10 -17.57
N LYS A 63 7.28 -11.62 -16.35
CA LYS A 63 6.06 -12.35 -15.95
C LYS A 63 4.97 -11.43 -15.41
N ILE A 64 5.26 -10.14 -15.20
CA ILE A 64 4.34 -9.15 -14.68
C ILE A 64 3.84 -8.30 -15.84
N SER A 65 2.52 -8.10 -15.94
CA SER A 65 1.92 -7.33 -17.03
C SER A 65 1.65 -5.88 -16.62
N PRO A 66 2.12 -4.88 -17.38
CA PRO A 66 1.76 -3.47 -17.17
C PRO A 66 0.28 -3.18 -17.46
N LYS A 67 -0.45 -4.11 -18.12
CA LYS A 67 -1.91 -4.02 -18.28
C LYS A 67 -2.65 -4.38 -16.99
N THR A 68 -2.07 -5.28 -16.19
CA THR A 68 -2.65 -5.71 -14.91
C THR A 68 -2.24 -4.77 -13.78
N PHE A 69 -0.98 -4.35 -13.75
CA PHE A 69 -0.43 -3.42 -12.76
C PHE A 69 0.07 -2.17 -13.49
N GLN A 70 -0.70 -1.10 -13.40
CA GLN A 70 -0.55 0.12 -14.17
C GLN A 70 0.45 1.11 -13.55
N PHE A 71 0.79 0.93 -12.27
CA PHE A 71 1.81 1.70 -11.57
C PHE A 71 2.60 0.85 -10.59
N ILE A 72 3.85 1.25 -10.33
CA ILE A 72 4.73 0.61 -9.36
C ILE A 72 5.48 1.68 -8.57
N TYR A 73 5.59 1.49 -7.26
CA TYR A 73 6.52 2.26 -6.42
C TYR A 73 7.65 1.38 -5.88
N LEU A 74 8.88 1.88 -5.98
CA LEU A 74 10.08 1.17 -5.54
C LEU A 74 10.70 1.88 -4.35
N LYS A 75 11.07 1.16 -3.30
CA LYS A 75 11.88 1.73 -2.22
C LYS A 75 13.20 2.21 -2.81
N ALA A 76 13.52 3.49 -2.64
CA ALA A 76 14.79 4.04 -3.07
C ALA A 76 15.75 4.22 -1.90
N THR A 77 15.26 4.84 -0.84
CA THR A 77 16.10 5.30 0.26
C THR A 77 15.35 5.23 1.58
N GLU A 78 16.12 5.32 2.66
CA GLU A 78 15.61 5.38 4.02
C GLU A 78 16.52 6.26 4.86
N GLY A 79 15.95 7.20 5.62
CA GLY A 79 16.74 8.08 6.48
C GLY A 79 17.83 8.85 5.72
N GLY A 80 18.93 9.14 6.40
CA GLY A 80 19.96 10.05 5.85
C GLY A 80 20.96 9.41 4.88
N ASP A 81 21.05 8.08 4.83
CA ASP A 81 22.20 7.39 4.24
C ASP A 81 21.87 6.03 3.59
N PHE A 82 20.79 5.36 4.00
CA PHE A 82 20.46 4.06 3.42
C PHE A 82 19.89 4.20 2.02
N LYS A 83 20.43 3.42 1.09
CA LYS A 83 19.97 3.25 -0.30
C LYS A 83 19.55 1.80 -0.48
N ASP A 84 18.34 1.57 -0.98
CA ASP A 84 17.83 0.21 -1.21
C ASP A 84 18.66 -0.48 -2.29
N ARG A 85 19.27 -1.60 -1.93
CA ARG A 85 20.19 -2.37 -2.79
C ARG A 85 19.57 -2.90 -4.08
N LYS A 86 18.23 -2.94 -4.19
CA LYS A 86 17.52 -3.40 -5.38
C LYS A 86 16.91 -2.25 -6.19
N PHE A 87 16.99 -1.00 -5.71
CA PHE A 87 16.32 0.12 -6.34
C PHE A 87 16.72 0.32 -7.80
N GLN A 88 18.02 0.43 -8.11
CA GLN A 88 18.47 0.73 -9.48
C GLN A 88 18.11 -0.39 -10.45
N ASP A 89 18.33 -1.64 -10.06
CA ASP A 89 17.98 -2.81 -10.86
C ASP A 89 16.47 -2.89 -11.12
N ASN A 90 15.66 -2.72 -10.09
CA ASN A 90 14.20 -2.72 -10.21
C ASN A 90 13.71 -1.54 -11.05
N TRP A 91 14.30 -0.36 -10.88
CA TRP A 91 13.95 0.85 -11.63
C TRP A 91 14.16 0.66 -13.12
N ILE A 92 15.32 0.14 -13.52
CA ILE A 92 15.63 -0.10 -14.94
C ILE A 92 14.74 -1.21 -15.50
N GLN A 93 14.71 -2.38 -14.86
CA GLN A 93 14.01 -3.55 -15.39
C GLN A 93 12.49 -3.35 -15.48
N ALA A 94 11.87 -2.71 -14.49
CA ALA A 94 10.44 -2.40 -14.54
C ALA A 94 10.14 -1.44 -15.71
N ARG A 95 10.94 -0.40 -15.89
CA ARG A 95 10.73 0.57 -16.98
C ARG A 95 10.95 -0.04 -18.36
N GLU A 96 11.91 -0.96 -18.50
CA GLU A 96 12.12 -1.73 -19.74
C GLU A 96 10.91 -2.62 -20.10
N GLN A 97 10.13 -3.07 -19.11
CA GLN A 97 8.86 -3.76 -19.35
C GLN A 97 7.67 -2.82 -19.58
N GLY A 98 7.90 -1.51 -19.60
CA GLY A 98 6.89 -0.49 -19.89
C GLY A 98 6.03 -0.08 -18.70
N PHE A 99 6.45 -0.41 -17.47
CA PHE A 99 5.75 0.05 -16.26
C PHE A 99 5.94 1.55 -16.03
N LEU A 100 4.90 2.20 -15.51
CA LEU A 100 5.02 3.51 -14.87
C LEU A 100 5.60 3.33 -13.47
N VAL A 101 6.75 3.93 -13.22
CA VAL A 101 7.53 3.70 -12.00
C VAL A 101 7.71 5.01 -11.24
N GLY A 102 7.46 4.95 -9.94
CA GLY A 102 7.82 5.95 -8.95
C GLY A 102 8.77 5.38 -7.90
N ALA A 103 9.28 6.25 -7.04
CA ALA A 103 10.17 5.90 -5.95
C ALA A 103 9.63 6.43 -4.63
N TYR A 104 9.88 5.69 -3.54
CA TYR A 104 9.54 6.13 -2.19
C TYR A 104 10.75 6.19 -1.26
N HIS A 105 10.67 7.12 -0.31
CA HIS A 105 11.62 7.29 0.79
C HIS A 105 10.98 6.83 2.10
N PHE A 106 11.56 5.85 2.79
CA PHE A 106 11.14 5.50 4.15
C PHE A 106 11.67 6.55 5.14
N TYR A 107 10.78 7.36 5.68
CA TYR A 107 11.16 8.49 6.52
C TYR A 107 11.55 8.05 7.92
N ARG A 108 12.72 8.49 8.40
CA ARG A 108 13.15 8.33 9.78
C ARG A 108 12.80 9.56 10.59
N LEU A 109 11.87 9.40 11.53
CA LEU A 109 11.26 10.48 12.32
C LEU A 109 12.25 11.26 13.21
N CYS A 110 13.45 10.74 13.41
CA CYS A 110 14.52 11.27 14.26
C CYS A 110 15.68 11.87 13.43
N ARG A 111 15.44 12.17 12.15
CA ARG A 111 16.46 12.67 11.21
C ARG A 111 15.98 13.94 10.51
N ASP A 112 16.94 14.82 10.17
CA ASP A 112 16.66 16.09 9.49
C ASP A 112 16.10 15.83 8.08
N GLY A 113 15.00 16.53 7.76
CA GLY A 113 14.31 16.39 6.49
C GLY A 113 15.18 16.74 5.28
N ARG A 114 16.11 17.69 5.44
CA ARG A 114 17.07 18.06 4.40
C ARG A 114 18.03 16.92 4.03
N ILE A 115 18.54 16.20 5.03
CA ILE A 115 19.47 15.09 4.81
C ILE A 115 18.73 13.94 4.11
N GLN A 116 17.49 13.68 4.54
CA GLN A 116 16.63 12.67 3.93
C GLN A 116 16.26 13.01 2.47
N ALA A 117 15.92 14.27 2.18
CA ALA A 117 15.71 14.75 0.82
C ALA A 117 16.96 14.56 -0.05
N GLN A 118 18.14 14.92 0.45
CA GLN A 118 19.39 14.79 -0.29
C GLN A 118 19.67 13.32 -0.64
N ASN A 119 19.52 12.40 0.32
CA ASN A 119 19.68 10.97 0.07
C ASN A 119 18.76 10.48 -1.06
N PHE A 120 17.48 10.88 -1.03
CA PHE A 120 16.51 10.52 -2.07
C PHE A 120 16.88 11.13 -3.43
N ILE A 121 17.22 12.41 -3.49
CA ILE A 121 17.58 13.14 -4.71
C ILE A 121 18.83 12.55 -5.38
N GLU A 122 19.84 12.18 -4.60
CA GLU A 122 21.05 11.55 -5.12
C GLU A 122 20.82 10.13 -5.67
N THR A 123 19.75 9.48 -5.23
CA THR A 123 19.48 8.07 -5.57
C THR A 123 18.50 7.94 -6.72
N VAL A 124 17.48 8.79 -6.78
CA VAL A 124 16.35 8.64 -7.71
C VAL A 124 16.55 9.51 -8.96
N PRO A 125 16.55 8.92 -10.17
CA PRO A 125 16.68 9.71 -11.39
C PRO A 125 15.51 10.68 -11.59
N ASN A 126 15.81 11.95 -11.88
CA ASN A 126 14.80 12.95 -12.26
C ASN A 126 14.33 12.72 -13.71
N LYS A 127 13.31 11.86 -13.88
CA LYS A 127 12.73 11.50 -15.18
C LYS A 127 11.33 12.11 -15.30
N ALA A 128 11.09 12.83 -16.40
CA ALA A 128 9.80 13.48 -16.66
C ALA A 128 8.62 12.49 -16.68
N ASP A 129 8.87 11.25 -17.09
CA ASP A 129 7.89 10.17 -17.16
C ASP A 129 7.90 9.23 -15.92
N ALA A 130 8.58 9.61 -14.83
CA ALA A 130 8.43 8.94 -13.54
C ALA A 130 7.18 9.45 -12.80
N LEU A 131 6.60 8.60 -11.95
CA LEU A 131 5.54 9.02 -11.03
C LEU A 131 6.09 9.97 -9.95
N PRO A 132 5.23 10.78 -9.29
CA PRO A 132 5.68 11.70 -8.25
C PRO A 132 6.40 10.99 -7.10
N PRO A 133 7.36 11.64 -6.42
CA PRO A 133 8.06 11.02 -5.31
C PRO A 133 7.13 10.79 -4.12
N VAL A 134 7.31 9.67 -3.42
CA VAL A 134 6.55 9.34 -2.20
C VAL A 134 7.43 9.49 -0.97
N ILE A 135 6.90 10.13 0.07
CA ILE A 135 7.46 10.11 1.43
C ILE A 135 6.61 9.13 2.24
N ASP A 136 7.23 8.04 2.67
CA ASP A 136 6.63 7.01 3.51
C ASP A 136 6.79 7.40 4.98
N LEU A 137 5.66 7.79 5.59
CA LEU A 137 5.55 8.32 6.93
C LEU A 137 4.82 7.31 7.83
N GLU A 138 5.61 6.45 8.46
CA GLU A 138 5.13 5.48 9.44
C GLU A 138 5.60 5.80 10.86
N TYR A 139 4.86 5.26 11.83
CA TYR A 139 5.19 5.41 13.23
C TYR A 139 6.43 4.57 13.59
N ASP A 140 7.43 5.21 14.19
CA ASP A 140 8.63 4.55 14.73
C ASP A 140 8.76 4.92 16.21
N SER A 141 8.49 3.96 17.09
CA SER A 141 8.54 4.19 18.55
C SER A 141 9.91 4.62 19.05
N ASN A 142 10.98 4.26 18.36
CA ASN A 142 12.34 4.61 18.76
C ASN A 142 12.71 6.04 18.36
N CYS A 143 12.01 6.61 17.38
CA CYS A 143 12.34 7.92 16.81
C CYS A 143 11.29 9.00 17.10
N ILE A 144 10.03 8.63 17.37
CA ILE A 144 8.89 9.57 17.51
C ILE A 144 9.09 10.64 18.59
N ASN A 145 9.86 10.35 19.64
CA ASN A 145 10.10 11.29 20.75
C ASN A 145 11.32 12.20 20.55
N THR A 146 12.03 12.09 19.42
CA THR A 146 13.23 12.90 19.13
C THR A 146 12.88 14.37 18.90
N TYR A 147 11.79 14.61 18.16
CA TYR A 147 11.28 15.94 17.87
C TYR A 147 9.92 16.14 18.57
N THR A 148 9.60 17.40 18.90
CA THR A 148 8.20 17.75 19.16
C THR A 148 7.37 17.54 17.89
N LYS A 149 6.05 17.43 18.01
CA LYS A 149 5.17 17.33 16.85
C LYS A 149 5.40 18.47 15.84
N GLU A 150 5.56 19.71 16.32
CA GLU A 150 5.78 20.88 15.46
C GLU A 150 7.13 20.80 14.73
N GLN A 151 8.19 20.40 15.44
CA GLN A 151 9.51 20.19 14.83
C GLN A 151 9.46 19.08 13.77
N LEU A 152 8.80 17.95 14.06
CA LEU A 152 8.63 16.86 13.10
C LEU A 152 7.87 17.32 11.84
N LEU A 153 6.78 18.07 12.01
CA LEU A 153 6.02 18.63 10.87
C LEU A 153 6.91 19.56 10.02
N LYS A 154 7.77 20.35 10.66
CA LYS A 154 8.72 21.21 9.95
C LYS A 154 9.74 20.41 9.14
N GLU A 155 10.31 19.34 9.71
CA GLU A 155 11.26 18.48 8.98
C GLU A 155 10.59 17.75 7.80
N ILE A 156 9.36 17.27 7.98
CA ILE A 156 8.55 16.69 6.90
C ILE A 156 8.32 17.72 5.78
N GLN A 157 7.96 18.96 6.14
CA GLN A 157 7.77 20.06 5.18
C GLN A 157 9.07 20.36 4.42
N VAL A 158 10.22 20.38 5.10
CA VAL A 158 11.52 20.59 4.45
C VAL A 158 11.78 19.52 3.40
N MET A 159 11.58 18.25 3.72
CA MET A 159 11.77 17.18 2.74
C MET A 159 10.78 17.31 1.58
N HIS A 160 9.50 17.49 1.89
CA HIS A 160 8.44 17.70 0.90
C HIS A 160 8.81 18.80 -0.10
N ASP A 161 9.18 19.98 0.37
CA ASP A 161 9.43 21.13 -0.50
C ASP A 161 10.68 20.93 -1.37
N GLN A 162 11.72 20.29 -0.83
CA GLN A 162 12.92 19.98 -1.62
C GLN A 162 12.63 18.95 -2.71
N LEU A 163 11.83 17.93 -2.43
CA LEU A 163 11.40 16.97 -3.44
C LEU A 163 10.52 17.65 -4.50
N TYR A 164 9.56 18.48 -4.08
CA TYR A 164 8.72 19.24 -5.01
C TYR A 164 9.57 20.12 -5.94
N GLN A 165 10.50 20.88 -5.37
CA GLN A 165 11.40 21.76 -6.12
C GLN A 165 12.30 20.98 -7.09
N HIS A 166 12.82 19.82 -6.68
CA HIS A 166 13.74 19.05 -7.51
C HIS A 166 13.01 18.32 -8.66
N TYR A 167 11.90 17.65 -8.37
CA TYR A 167 11.21 16.79 -9.35
C TYR A 167 10.12 17.53 -10.13
N GLY A 168 9.71 18.73 -9.70
CA GLY A 168 8.61 19.48 -10.31
C GLY A 168 7.26 18.78 -10.22
N LYS A 169 7.12 17.78 -9.32
CA LYS A 169 5.93 16.96 -9.12
C LYS A 169 5.54 17.00 -7.65
N GLN A 170 4.25 17.14 -7.37
CA GLN A 170 3.71 17.17 -6.01
C GLN A 170 4.05 15.86 -5.28
N PRO A 171 4.86 15.87 -4.21
CA PRO A 171 5.13 14.66 -3.44
C PRO A 171 3.85 14.09 -2.85
N ILE A 172 3.82 12.77 -2.70
CA ILE A 172 2.71 12.02 -2.12
C ILE A 172 3.13 11.53 -0.74
N PHE A 173 2.25 11.59 0.25
CA PHE A 173 2.51 11.00 1.56
C PHE A 173 1.87 9.63 1.65
N TYR A 174 2.70 8.60 1.72
CA TYR A 174 2.26 7.30 2.19
C TYR A 174 2.14 7.32 3.72
N ILE A 175 0.99 6.88 4.23
CA ILE A 175 0.68 6.97 5.67
C ILE A 175 -0.06 5.75 6.17
N SER A 176 0.16 5.43 7.45
CA SER A 176 -0.76 4.61 8.22
C SER A 176 -1.86 5.46 8.87
N LYS A 177 -3.05 4.88 9.10
CA LYS A 177 -4.17 5.55 9.78
C LYS A 177 -3.77 6.18 11.11
N SER A 178 -2.97 5.48 11.93
CA SER A 178 -2.50 5.98 13.21
C SER A 178 -1.57 7.19 13.07
N PHE A 179 -0.58 7.11 12.19
CA PHE A 179 0.36 8.21 11.96
C PHE A 179 -0.37 9.48 11.50
N TYR A 180 -1.27 9.34 10.51
CA TYR A 180 -2.04 10.48 10.03
C TYR A 180 -2.90 11.10 11.13
N ASN A 181 -3.67 10.29 11.87
CA ASN A 181 -4.59 10.80 12.89
C ASN A 181 -3.89 11.55 14.03
N ILE A 182 -2.67 11.12 14.40
CA ILE A 182 -1.90 11.68 15.51
C ILE A 182 -1.06 12.89 15.05
N ILE A 183 -0.36 12.77 13.92
CA ILE A 183 0.65 13.74 13.48
C ILE A 183 0.08 14.68 12.41
N LEU A 184 -0.52 14.15 11.34
CA LEU A 184 -0.80 14.92 10.12
C LEU A 184 -2.22 15.49 10.02
N ALA A 185 -3.18 15.07 10.86
CA ALA A 185 -4.57 15.50 10.72
C ALA A 185 -4.72 17.03 10.72
N GLY A 186 -5.26 17.58 9.63
CA GLY A 186 -5.42 19.02 9.41
C GLY A 186 -4.17 19.75 8.91
N GLN A 187 -3.06 19.03 8.72
CA GLN A 187 -1.81 19.53 8.14
C GLN A 187 -1.70 19.06 6.69
N PHE A 188 -0.88 19.74 5.88
CA PHE A 188 -0.58 19.32 4.51
C PHE A 188 -1.82 19.06 3.63
N THR A 189 -2.88 19.86 3.77
CA THR A 189 -4.21 19.60 3.15
C THR A 189 -4.21 19.56 1.61
N LYS A 190 -3.14 20.00 0.97
CA LYS A 190 -2.94 19.95 -0.49
C LYS A 190 -2.05 18.78 -0.95
N THR A 191 -1.49 18.01 -0.02
CA THR A 191 -0.59 16.90 -0.31
C THR A 191 -1.43 15.63 -0.53
N PRO A 192 -1.31 14.95 -1.68
CA PRO A 192 -2.03 13.72 -1.92
C PRO A 192 -1.62 12.62 -0.95
N LEU A 193 -2.58 11.80 -0.54
CA LEU A 193 -2.37 10.72 0.43
C LEU A 193 -2.40 9.35 -0.25
N TRP A 194 -1.43 8.52 0.10
CA TRP A 194 -1.46 7.08 -0.15
C TRP A 194 -1.69 6.37 1.19
N VAL A 195 -2.88 5.81 1.39
CA VAL A 195 -3.29 5.30 2.69
C VAL A 195 -3.06 3.81 2.78
N ARG A 196 -2.40 3.35 3.84
CA ARG A 196 -2.41 1.93 4.23
C ARG A 196 -3.62 1.63 5.12
N GLU A 197 -4.48 0.73 4.65
CA GLU A 197 -5.59 0.16 5.44
C GLU A 197 -5.95 -1.22 4.89
N TYR A 198 -5.93 -2.26 5.74
CA TYR A 198 -6.08 -3.65 5.30
C TYR A 198 -7.43 -4.27 5.66
N GLN A 199 -8.19 -3.63 6.55
CA GLN A 199 -9.43 -4.19 7.11
C GLN A 199 -10.68 -3.56 6.49
N SER A 200 -10.61 -2.31 6.04
CA SER A 200 -11.74 -1.57 5.51
C SER A 200 -11.29 -0.54 4.46
N LYS A 201 -12.22 0.25 3.91
CA LYS A 201 -11.83 1.39 3.07
C LYS A 201 -11.08 2.42 3.93
N PRO A 202 -10.16 3.22 3.35
CA PRO A 202 -9.48 4.29 4.07
C PRO A 202 -10.48 5.20 4.81
N ASP A 203 -10.28 5.33 6.11
CA ASP A 203 -11.07 6.17 7.00
C ASP A 203 -10.11 6.92 7.93
N LEU A 204 -9.96 8.22 7.66
CA LEU A 204 -9.00 9.10 8.32
C LEU A 204 -9.73 10.24 9.04
N LYS A 205 -9.12 10.76 10.10
CA LYS A 205 -9.66 11.91 10.84
C LYS A 205 -9.86 13.11 9.90
N ASN A 206 -11.02 13.75 9.98
CA ASN A 206 -11.48 14.84 9.11
C ASN A 206 -11.74 14.44 7.64
N ASN A 207 -11.73 13.13 7.34
CA ASN A 207 -12.10 12.55 6.05
C ASN A 207 -11.47 13.24 4.81
N PRO A 208 -10.14 13.43 4.76
CA PRO A 208 -9.47 13.92 3.56
C PRO A 208 -9.66 12.93 2.39
N ALA A 209 -9.60 13.45 1.17
CA ALA A 209 -9.48 12.60 -0.01
C ALA A 209 -8.11 11.87 0.00
N TRP A 210 -8.12 10.62 -0.47
CA TRP A 210 -6.91 9.83 -0.70
C TRP A 210 -6.74 9.58 -2.19
N LEU A 211 -5.48 9.44 -2.63
CA LEU A 211 -5.08 9.25 -4.02
C LEU A 211 -4.77 7.77 -4.31
N PHE A 212 -4.10 7.10 -3.37
CA PHE A 212 -3.80 5.68 -3.45
C PHE A 212 -4.22 4.97 -2.17
N TRP A 213 -4.46 3.68 -2.28
CA TRP A 213 -4.80 2.82 -1.16
C TRP A 213 -3.99 1.52 -1.23
N GLN A 214 -3.11 1.30 -0.25
CA GLN A 214 -2.49 0.00 0.00
C GLN A 214 -3.47 -0.85 0.80
N HIS A 215 -4.08 -1.81 0.11
CA HIS A 215 -5.22 -2.56 0.64
C HIS A 215 -4.84 -3.95 1.17
N THR A 216 -3.62 -4.42 0.88
CA THR A 216 -3.08 -5.66 1.46
C THR A 216 -1.56 -5.70 1.36
N ASN A 217 -0.92 -6.33 2.33
CA ASN A 217 0.49 -6.72 2.31
C ASN A 217 0.71 -8.22 2.05
N GLN A 218 -0.35 -8.95 1.70
CA GLN A 218 -0.34 -10.40 1.49
C GLN A 218 -0.57 -10.77 0.02
N GLY A 219 -0.36 -9.80 -0.89
CA GLY A 219 -0.53 -10.01 -2.31
C GLY A 219 0.42 -11.06 -2.86
N LYS A 220 -0.03 -11.74 -3.93
CA LYS A 220 0.79 -12.68 -4.70
C LYS A 220 0.79 -12.22 -6.15
N ILE A 221 1.99 -11.97 -6.70
CA ILE A 221 2.19 -11.60 -8.09
C ILE A 221 3.07 -12.67 -8.74
N LYS A 222 2.63 -13.20 -9.89
CA LYS A 222 3.45 -14.16 -10.66
C LYS A 222 4.78 -13.49 -11.03
N GLY A 223 5.89 -14.12 -10.65
CA GLY A 223 7.24 -13.58 -10.84
C GLY A 223 7.84 -12.93 -9.59
N ILE A 224 7.09 -12.85 -8.49
CA ILE A 224 7.61 -12.45 -7.17
C ILE A 224 7.34 -13.60 -6.20
N SER A 225 8.40 -14.13 -5.58
CA SER A 225 8.30 -15.29 -4.68
C SER A 225 7.76 -14.94 -3.29
N LYS A 226 7.92 -13.67 -2.89
CA LYS A 226 7.50 -13.12 -1.60
C LYS A 226 6.13 -12.47 -1.69
N GLU A 227 5.59 -12.11 -0.54
CA GLU A 227 4.39 -11.29 -0.43
C GLU A 227 4.66 -9.87 -0.93
N VAL A 228 3.62 -9.29 -1.51
CA VAL A 228 3.68 -8.00 -2.18
C VAL A 228 2.56 -7.13 -1.67
N ASP A 229 2.89 -5.88 -1.43
CA ASP A 229 1.95 -4.83 -1.11
C ASP A 229 1.16 -4.43 -2.36
N LEU A 230 -0.16 -4.60 -2.33
CA LEU A 230 -1.04 -4.28 -3.46
C LEU A 230 -1.80 -2.98 -3.22
N ASN A 231 -1.86 -2.21 -4.29
CA ASN A 231 -2.36 -0.85 -4.27
C ASN A 231 -3.41 -0.63 -5.34
N VAL A 232 -4.29 0.32 -5.06
CA VAL A 232 -5.19 0.89 -6.07
C VAL A 232 -5.09 2.41 -6.08
N PHE A 233 -5.34 3.01 -7.23
CA PHE A 233 -5.53 4.45 -7.37
C PHE A 233 -7.01 4.80 -7.22
N TYR A 234 -7.31 5.93 -6.58
CA TYR A 234 -8.66 6.44 -6.43
C TYR A 234 -9.20 6.98 -7.75
N GLY A 235 -10.22 6.31 -8.30
CA GLY A 235 -10.94 6.77 -9.48
C GLY A 235 -10.85 5.82 -10.68
N SER A 236 -11.35 6.32 -11.79
CA SER A 236 -11.49 5.65 -13.07
C SER A 236 -10.21 5.73 -13.93
N GLN A 237 -10.23 5.03 -15.07
CA GLN A 237 -9.20 5.14 -16.11
C GLN A 237 -9.01 6.57 -16.63
N TYR A 238 -10.09 7.36 -16.65
CA TYR A 238 -10.04 8.76 -17.09
C TYR A 238 -9.31 9.63 -16.06
N GLU A 239 -9.64 9.48 -14.78
CA GLU A 239 -8.98 10.20 -13.69
C GLU A 239 -7.51 9.82 -13.57
N TRP A 240 -7.16 8.55 -13.79
CA TRP A 240 -5.78 8.12 -13.88
C TRP A 240 -5.02 8.80 -15.02
N ALA A 241 -5.59 8.83 -16.23
CA ALA A 241 -4.96 9.52 -17.35
C ALA A 241 -4.77 11.03 -17.08
N HIS A 242 -5.72 11.66 -16.39
CA HIS A 242 -5.63 13.05 -15.95
C HIS A 242 -4.53 13.26 -14.91
N PHE A 243 -4.44 12.39 -13.92
CA PHE A 243 -3.35 12.40 -12.95
C PHE A 243 -1.98 12.30 -13.63
N LEU A 244 -1.82 11.43 -14.63
CA LEU A 244 -0.58 11.30 -15.39
C LEU A 244 -0.23 12.59 -16.15
N GLU A 245 -1.20 13.17 -16.86
CA GLU A 245 -1.00 14.41 -17.64
C GLU A 245 -0.65 15.60 -16.75
N GLN A 246 -1.32 15.76 -15.62
CA GLN A 246 -1.00 16.81 -14.63
C GLN A 246 0.44 16.71 -14.11
N ASN A 247 1.01 15.51 -14.13
CA ASN A 247 2.39 15.25 -13.74
C ASN A 247 3.34 15.18 -14.95
N GLY A 248 2.93 15.63 -16.14
CA GLY A 248 3.77 15.67 -17.34
C GLY A 248 4.10 14.29 -17.94
N ILE A 249 3.33 13.26 -17.59
CA ILE A 249 3.50 11.89 -18.10
C ILE A 249 2.59 11.71 -19.33
N ASP A 250 3.22 11.48 -20.48
CA ASP A 250 2.53 11.42 -21.78
C ASP A 250 1.57 10.21 -21.88
N ARG A 251 0.27 10.53 -22.02
CA ARG A 251 -0.82 9.55 -22.17
C ARG A 251 -0.67 8.69 -23.43
N SER A 252 -0.12 9.21 -24.51
CA SER A 252 -0.04 8.48 -25.79
C SER A 252 0.87 7.26 -25.68
N LYS A 253 2.02 7.42 -25.02
CA LYS A 253 2.96 6.33 -24.71
C LYS A 253 2.35 5.30 -23.77
N TYR A 254 1.58 5.76 -22.79
CA TYR A 254 0.88 4.89 -21.84
C TYR A 254 -0.14 3.98 -22.54
N PHE A 255 -1.05 4.55 -23.35
CA PHE A 255 -2.06 3.75 -24.04
C PHE A 255 -1.49 2.91 -25.18
N GLN A 256 -0.38 3.32 -25.81
CA GLN A 256 0.35 2.48 -26.76
C GLN A 256 0.88 1.21 -26.08
N ASN A 257 1.50 1.34 -24.90
CA ASN A 257 1.98 0.19 -24.13
C ASN A 257 0.85 -0.76 -23.70
N LEU A 258 -0.35 -0.23 -23.40
CA LEU A 258 -1.52 -1.05 -23.11
C LEU A 258 -2.12 -1.76 -24.34
N ARG A 259 -1.90 -1.24 -25.55
CA ARG A 259 -2.41 -1.82 -26.80
C ARG A 259 -1.43 -2.80 -27.46
N SER A 260 -0.13 -2.63 -27.26
CA SER A 260 0.88 -3.55 -27.79
C SER A 260 0.93 -4.87 -27.00
N LYS A 261 0.90 -5.99 -27.73
CA LYS A 261 0.92 -7.42 -27.31
C LYS A 261 -0.37 -7.97 -26.70
#